data_AF-A0A4P7NSQ4-F1
#
_entry.id   AF-A0A4P7NSQ4-F1
#
_cell.length_a   1.000
_cell.length_b   1.000
_cell.length_c   1.000
_cell.angle_alpha   90.00
_cell.angle_beta   90.00
_cell.angle_gamma   90.00
#
_symmetry.space_group_name_H-M   'P 1'
#
loop_
_entity.id
_entity.type
_entity.pdbx_description
1 polymer ?
#
loop_
_entity_poly.entity_id
_entity_poly.type
_entity_poly.pdbx_seq_one_letter_code
_entity_poly.pdbx_strand_id
1 'polypeptide(L)'
;MSLSFGSDQIMCRSIADAVTKDGDAIGNLLRENPVPPAAESAAQLDDELIEKLKVLYVTDHEQHSDQRPDSLPEAESSAWAASRKAGVRRRLKGKCISCRDTYDFTDVARCPCNHEYCRHCLSTLLEASIVDESLFPPRCCNQSIPLDHNRIFLAPDLIGRFYAKKLELETKNRTYCYDPTCSTWVPLTSINKVGSLATCVRCRKKDLYDLQGITAHR
;
A
#
# COMPACT_ATOMS: atom_id res chain seq x y z
N MET A 1 -23.72 3.60 12.80
CA MET A 1 -23.86 3.70 11.34
C MET A 1 -23.44 2.36 10.76
N SER A 2 -24.40 1.61 10.24
CA SER A 2 -24.21 0.23 9.79
C SER A 2 -23.80 0.23 8.32
N LEU A 3 -22.58 -0.21 8.00
CA LEU A 3 -22.18 -0.44 6.61
C LEU A 3 -22.77 -1.77 6.13
N SER A 4 -23.30 -1.77 4.92
CA SER A 4 -24.09 -2.86 4.34
C SER A 4 -23.18 -3.98 3.80
N PHE A 5 -22.95 -5.02 4.59
CA PHE A 5 -22.18 -6.21 4.20
C PHE A 5 -22.69 -6.91 2.93
N GLY A 6 -23.96 -6.73 2.55
CA GLY A 6 -24.53 -7.31 1.32
C GLY A 6 -24.04 -6.64 0.03
N SER A 7 -23.47 -5.44 0.10
CA SER A 7 -23.02 -4.69 -1.08
C SER A 7 -21.71 -5.23 -1.64
N ASP A 8 -20.79 -5.65 -0.77
CA ASP A 8 -19.43 -6.03 -1.16
C ASP A 8 -19.38 -7.42 -1.83
N GLN A 9 -20.21 -8.37 -1.39
CA GLN A 9 -20.26 -9.71 -2.00
C GLN A 9 -20.77 -9.68 -3.45
N ILE A 10 -21.75 -8.81 -3.74
CA ILE A 10 -22.26 -8.60 -5.11
C ILE A 10 -21.18 -7.95 -5.96
N MET A 11 -20.45 -6.96 -5.43
CA MET A 11 -19.31 -6.33 -6.10
C MET A 11 -18.22 -7.36 -6.45
N CYS A 12 -17.78 -8.19 -5.49
CA CYS A 12 -16.75 -9.21 -5.74
C CYS A 12 -17.16 -10.22 -6.81
N ARG A 13 -18.43 -10.70 -6.81
CA ARG A 13 -18.94 -11.60 -7.85
C ARG A 13 -19.00 -10.94 -9.22
N SER A 14 -19.45 -9.68 -9.30
CA SER A 14 -19.52 -8.92 -10.55
C SER A 14 -18.13 -8.66 -11.14
N ILE A 15 -17.14 -8.37 -10.30
CA ILE A 15 -15.75 -8.18 -10.74
C ILE A 15 -15.17 -9.50 -11.26
N ALA A 16 -15.37 -10.61 -10.53
CA ALA A 16 -14.88 -11.92 -10.97
C ALA A 16 -15.47 -12.32 -12.33
N ASP A 17 -16.79 -12.22 -12.50
CA ASP A 17 -17.49 -12.53 -13.74
C ASP A 17 -16.97 -11.72 -14.94
N ALA A 18 -16.82 -10.39 -14.77
CA ALA A 18 -16.25 -9.50 -15.78
C ALA A 18 -14.80 -9.89 -16.16
N VAL A 19 -13.94 -10.20 -15.19
CA VAL A 19 -12.55 -10.63 -15.46
C VAL A 19 -12.53 -11.92 -16.29
N THR A 20 -13.40 -12.89 -16.00
CA THR A 20 -13.50 -14.12 -16.82
C THR A 20 -14.05 -13.90 -18.22
N LYS A 21 -14.99 -12.95 -18.41
CA LYS A 21 -15.61 -12.69 -19.72
C LYS A 21 -14.73 -11.85 -20.63
N ASP A 22 -14.11 -10.81 -20.07
CA ASP A 22 -13.39 -9.80 -20.84
C ASP A 22 -11.88 -10.10 -20.91
N GLY A 23 -11.37 -11.03 -20.08
CA GLY A 23 -9.94 -11.35 -19.96
C GLY A 23 -9.28 -11.74 -21.29
N ASP A 24 -9.92 -12.60 -22.09
CA ASP A 24 -9.39 -13.00 -23.41
C ASP A 24 -9.43 -11.84 -24.42
N ALA A 25 -10.46 -10.99 -24.37
CA ALA A 25 -10.57 -9.82 -25.23
C ALA A 25 -9.51 -8.77 -24.90
N ILE A 26 -9.30 -8.48 -23.62
CA ILE A 26 -8.23 -7.61 -23.11
C ILE A 26 -6.86 -8.19 -23.49
N GLY A 27 -6.66 -9.50 -23.30
CA GLY A 27 -5.43 -10.20 -23.64
C GLY A 27 -5.08 -10.13 -25.13
N ASN A 28 -6.07 -10.13 -26.02
CA ASN A 28 -5.86 -9.93 -27.46
C ASN A 28 -5.57 -8.47 -27.80
N LEU A 29 -6.31 -7.51 -27.25
CA LEU A 29 -6.09 -6.08 -27.47
C LEU A 29 -4.67 -5.61 -27.04
N LEU A 30 -4.13 -6.18 -25.95
CA LEU A 30 -2.77 -5.91 -25.47
C LEU A 30 -1.67 -6.51 -26.39
N ARG A 31 -1.98 -7.57 -27.15
CA ARG A 31 -1.05 -8.10 -28.19
C ARG A 31 -1.08 -7.26 -29.45
N GLU A 32 -2.25 -6.75 -29.82
CA GLU A 32 -2.44 -5.90 -31.01
C GLU A 32 -1.91 -4.48 -30.80
N ASN A 33 -2.01 -3.96 -29.57
CA ASN A 33 -1.52 -2.63 -29.18
C ASN A 33 -0.50 -2.78 -28.04
N PRO A 34 0.74 -3.20 -28.33
CA PRO A 34 1.78 -3.33 -27.31
C PRO A 34 2.06 -1.97 -26.68
N VAL A 35 1.83 -1.87 -25.37
CA VAL A 35 2.12 -0.68 -24.59
C VAL A 35 3.65 -0.46 -24.63
N PRO A 36 4.15 0.74 -24.99
CA PRO A 36 5.59 1.01 -24.94
C PRO A 36 6.07 0.89 -23.48
N PRO A 37 7.34 0.52 -23.22
CA PRO A 37 7.87 0.26 -21.87
C PRO A 37 8.06 1.54 -21.03
N ALA A 38 6.95 2.22 -20.75
CA ALA A 38 6.84 3.34 -19.83
C ALA A 38 6.73 2.79 -18.40
N ALA A 39 7.88 2.34 -17.87
CA ALA A 39 8.06 1.92 -16.48
C ALA A 39 6.91 1.06 -15.94
N GLU A 40 6.83 -0.20 -16.40
CA GLU A 40 5.88 -1.20 -15.90
C GLU A 40 6.16 -1.58 -14.44
N SER A 41 5.84 -0.67 -13.52
CA SER A 41 5.50 -1.00 -12.14
C SER A 41 3.99 -1.24 -12.04
N ALA A 42 3.45 -2.06 -12.95
CA ALA A 42 2.28 -2.84 -12.65
C ALA A 42 2.72 -3.80 -11.53
N ALA A 43 2.52 -3.37 -10.28
CA ALA A 43 2.94 -4.12 -9.11
C ALA A 43 2.28 -5.49 -9.17
N GLN A 44 3.08 -6.52 -9.50
CA GLN A 44 2.69 -7.90 -9.35
C GLN A 44 2.39 -8.07 -7.87
N LEU A 45 1.11 -8.16 -7.52
CA LEU A 45 0.67 -8.38 -6.15
C LEU A 45 1.33 -9.70 -5.71
N ASP A 46 2.20 -9.65 -4.71
CA ASP A 46 2.89 -10.87 -4.29
C ASP A 46 1.92 -11.85 -3.65
N ASP A 47 2.28 -13.15 -3.69
CA ASP A 47 1.40 -14.21 -3.20
C ASP A 47 1.00 -14.00 -1.72
N GLU A 48 1.88 -13.37 -0.93
CA GLU A 48 1.65 -13.00 0.46
C GLU A 48 0.58 -11.89 0.60
N LEU A 49 0.63 -10.85 -0.21
CA LEU A 49 -0.39 -9.80 -0.27
C LEU A 49 -1.74 -10.37 -0.75
N ILE A 50 -1.72 -11.23 -1.76
CA ILE A 50 -2.92 -11.94 -2.24
C ILE A 50 -3.51 -12.82 -1.12
N GLU A 51 -2.69 -13.54 -0.36
CA GLU A 51 -3.14 -14.36 0.78
C GLU A 51 -3.74 -13.50 1.89
N LYS A 52 -3.08 -12.38 2.26
CA LYS A 52 -3.62 -11.43 3.24
C LYS A 52 -4.96 -10.84 2.80
N LEU A 53 -5.09 -10.47 1.51
CA LEU A 53 -6.35 -9.97 0.95
C LEU A 53 -7.46 -11.03 0.98
N LYS A 54 -7.15 -12.31 0.68
CA LYS A 54 -8.11 -13.42 0.83
C LYS A 54 -8.61 -13.56 2.26
N VAL A 55 -7.71 -13.52 3.26
CA VAL A 55 -8.09 -13.61 4.67
C VAL A 55 -8.91 -12.40 5.14
N LEU A 56 -8.58 -11.19 4.66
CA LEU A 56 -9.26 -9.96 5.07
C LEU A 56 -10.65 -9.76 4.43
N TYR A 57 -10.85 -10.21 3.18
CA TYR A 57 -12.02 -9.85 2.38
C TYR A 57 -12.83 -11.02 1.80
N VAL A 58 -12.32 -12.27 1.82
CA VAL A 58 -12.99 -13.43 1.19
C VAL A 58 -13.52 -14.43 2.23
N THR A 59 -12.90 -14.55 3.40
CA THR A 59 -13.37 -15.47 4.44
C THR A 59 -14.37 -14.85 5.41
N ASP A 60 -15.65 -15.14 5.23
CA ASP A 60 -16.49 -15.51 6.38
C ASP A 60 -17.50 -16.63 6.06
N HIS A 61 -18.02 -17.23 7.11
CA HIS A 61 -18.81 -18.46 7.15
C HIS A 61 -20.07 -18.49 6.27
N GLU A 62 -20.34 -19.65 5.68
CA GLU A 62 -21.69 -20.02 5.22
C GLU A 62 -22.67 -20.01 6.42
N GLN A 63 -23.81 -19.34 6.22
CA GLN A 63 -24.84 -19.13 7.23
C GLN A 63 -25.76 -20.36 7.37
N HIS A 64 -25.82 -20.93 8.57
CA HIS A 64 -27.10 -21.26 9.21
C HIS A 64 -27.49 -20.02 10.05
N SER A 65 -28.75 -19.65 10.27
CA SER A 65 -30.05 -20.29 10.03
C SER A 65 -31.07 -19.20 9.65
N ASP A 66 -32.24 -19.46 9.02
CA ASP A 66 -33.52 -19.84 9.64
C ASP A 66 -34.65 -19.63 8.60
N GLN A 67 -35.85 -20.26 8.61
CA GLN A 67 -36.36 -21.48 9.25
C GLN A 67 -37.73 -21.85 8.62
N ARG A 68 -38.01 -23.12 8.28
CA ARG A 68 -39.36 -23.76 8.37
C ARG A 68 -39.24 -25.31 8.33
N PRO A 69 -40.17 -26.08 8.94
CA PRO A 69 -39.88 -27.43 9.40
C PRO A 69 -40.55 -28.55 8.57
N ASP A 70 -39.80 -29.62 8.29
CA ASP A 70 -40.14 -31.02 8.65
C ASP A 70 -39.15 -32.01 8.04
N SER A 71 -38.12 -32.39 8.81
CA SER A 71 -37.27 -33.58 8.60
C SER A 71 -36.53 -33.90 9.91
N LEU A 72 -36.25 -35.17 10.15
CA LEU A 72 -35.79 -35.72 11.45
C LEU A 72 -34.33 -35.34 11.81
N PRO A 73 -33.95 -35.39 13.10
CA PRO A 73 -32.64 -34.94 13.56
C PRO A 73 -31.56 -35.99 13.29
N GLU A 74 -30.90 -35.88 12.14
CA GLU A 74 -29.64 -36.58 11.90
C GLU A 74 -28.50 -35.90 12.67
N ALA A 75 -27.73 -36.69 13.40
CA ALA A 75 -26.74 -36.18 14.34
C ALA A 75 -25.60 -35.45 13.61
N GLU A 76 -25.59 -34.12 13.70
CA GLU A 76 -24.50 -33.30 13.16
C GLU A 76 -23.17 -33.72 13.77
N SER A 77 -22.31 -34.30 12.94
CA SER A 77 -21.03 -34.85 13.36
C SER A 77 -20.11 -33.74 13.89
N SER A 78 -19.72 -33.87 15.17
CA SER A 78 -18.83 -32.96 15.88
C SER A 78 -17.48 -32.74 15.19
N ALA A 79 -17.08 -33.65 14.29
CA ALA A 79 -15.91 -33.51 13.44
C ALA A 79 -16.00 -32.31 12.49
N TRP A 80 -17.16 -31.96 11.93
CA TRP A 80 -17.30 -30.82 11.01
C TRP A 80 -17.23 -29.48 11.76
N ALA A 81 -17.82 -29.40 12.95
CA ALA A 81 -17.70 -28.23 13.83
C ALA A 81 -16.25 -28.03 14.35
N ALA A 82 -15.53 -29.12 14.63
CA ALA A 82 -14.11 -29.08 14.98
C ALA A 82 -13.22 -28.70 13.78
N SER A 83 -13.47 -29.27 12.60
CA SER A 83 -12.70 -29.03 11.37
C SER A 83 -12.77 -27.57 10.91
N ARG A 84 -13.97 -26.94 10.94
CA ARG A 84 -14.13 -25.50 10.64
C ARG A 84 -13.31 -24.59 11.58
N LYS A 85 -13.04 -25.00 12.81
CA LYS A 85 -12.17 -24.28 13.75
C LYS A 85 -10.67 -24.56 13.56
N ALA A 86 -10.30 -25.67 12.91
CA ALA A 86 -8.91 -26.12 12.76
C ALA A 86 -8.28 -25.76 11.40
N GLY A 87 -9.06 -25.78 10.31
CA GLY A 87 -8.54 -25.65 8.93
C GLY A 87 -8.04 -24.25 8.55
N VAL A 88 -8.89 -23.22 8.72
CA VAL A 88 -8.58 -21.83 8.31
C VAL A 88 -7.88 -21.04 9.44
N ARG A 89 -7.90 -21.55 10.68
CA ARG A 89 -7.50 -20.81 11.89
C ARG A 89 -6.30 -21.41 12.63
N ARG A 90 -5.40 -22.12 11.94
CA ARG A 90 -4.02 -22.19 12.44
C ARG A 90 -3.42 -20.80 12.25
N ARG A 91 -3.59 -19.92 13.25
CA ARG A 91 -3.19 -18.52 13.17
C ARG A 91 -1.71 -18.46 12.83
N LEU A 92 -1.39 -18.17 11.57
CA LEU A 92 -0.06 -17.76 11.19
C LEU A 92 0.18 -16.47 11.98
N LYS A 93 1.11 -16.56 12.92
CA LYS A 93 1.47 -15.49 13.84
C LYS A 93 2.86 -15.03 13.46
N GLY A 94 2.99 -13.75 13.11
CA GLY A 94 4.27 -13.14 12.85
C GLY A 94 4.85 -12.48 14.10
N LYS A 95 6.18 -12.38 14.18
CA LYS A 95 6.87 -11.75 15.32
C LYS A 95 7.61 -10.50 14.86
N CYS A 96 7.24 -9.35 15.41
CA CYS A 96 7.87 -8.10 15.01
C CYS A 96 9.33 -8.03 15.49
N ILE A 97 10.28 -7.77 14.58
CA ILE A 97 11.70 -7.65 14.92
C ILE A 97 12.02 -6.45 15.83
N SER A 98 11.17 -5.41 15.80
CA SER A 98 11.36 -4.17 16.56
C SER A 98 10.81 -4.26 18.00
N CYS A 99 9.49 -4.40 18.19
CA CYS A 99 8.90 -4.50 19.54
C CYS A 99 9.01 -5.90 20.16
N ARG A 100 9.29 -6.95 19.37
CA ARG A 100 9.33 -8.37 19.77
C ARG A 100 7.97 -9.01 20.11
N ASP A 101 6.88 -8.27 19.96
CA ASP A 101 5.52 -8.79 20.12
C ASP A 101 5.06 -9.65 18.92
N THR A 102 3.99 -10.41 19.15
CA THR A 102 3.43 -11.38 18.20
C THR A 102 2.05 -10.93 17.70
N TYR A 103 1.88 -10.87 16.38
CA TYR A 103 0.67 -10.36 15.70
C TYR A 103 0.11 -11.40 14.74
N ASP A 104 -1.14 -11.27 14.32
CA ASP A 104 -1.69 -12.11 13.24
C ASP A 104 -0.95 -11.85 11.90
N PHE A 105 -0.98 -12.82 10.98
CA PHE A 105 -0.30 -12.72 9.68
C PHE A 105 -0.79 -11.54 8.83
N THR A 106 -2.09 -11.23 8.90
CA THR A 106 -2.69 -10.02 8.33
C THR A 106 -2.19 -8.72 8.97
N ASP A 107 -1.50 -8.84 10.12
CA ASP A 107 -1.07 -7.78 11.03
C ASP A 107 0.47 -7.77 11.19
N VAL A 108 1.20 -8.43 10.27
CA VAL A 108 2.63 -8.22 10.01
C VAL A 108 2.93 -7.90 8.54
N ALA A 109 3.97 -7.10 8.33
CA ALA A 109 4.60 -6.80 7.05
C ALA A 109 5.97 -7.49 6.98
N ARG A 110 6.22 -8.28 5.93
CA ARG A 110 7.47 -9.01 5.74
C ARG A 110 8.45 -8.22 4.87
N CYS A 111 9.71 -8.19 5.29
CA CYS A 111 10.81 -7.57 4.54
C CYS A 111 11.49 -8.60 3.62
N PRO A 112 12.25 -8.17 2.59
CA PRO A 112 13.00 -9.08 1.72
C PRO A 112 14.02 -9.95 2.47
N CYS A 113 14.49 -9.50 3.64
CA CYS A 113 15.37 -10.27 4.54
C CYS A 113 14.60 -11.23 5.48
N ASN A 114 13.33 -11.51 5.18
CA ASN A 114 12.42 -12.39 5.93
C ASN A 114 12.06 -11.95 7.37
N HIS A 115 12.52 -10.77 7.82
CA HIS A 115 12.07 -10.17 9.08
C HIS A 115 10.68 -9.56 8.95
N GLU A 116 9.92 -9.56 10.04
CA GLU A 116 8.55 -9.05 10.08
C GLU A 116 8.43 -7.81 10.97
N TYR A 117 7.55 -6.88 10.60
CA TYR A 117 7.20 -5.69 11.36
C TYR A 117 5.69 -5.60 11.58
N CYS A 118 5.25 -5.19 12.76
CA CYS A 118 3.85 -4.81 12.96
C CYS A 118 3.55 -3.44 12.33
N ARG A 119 2.26 -3.12 12.14
CA ARG A 119 1.81 -1.84 11.52
C ARG A 119 2.46 -0.62 12.15
N HIS A 120 2.52 -0.58 13.48
CA HIS A 120 3.06 0.55 14.23
C HIS A 120 4.57 0.71 13.97
N CYS A 121 5.37 -0.32 14.25
CA CYS A 121 6.83 -0.25 14.10
C CYS A 121 7.28 0.01 12.65
N LEU A 122 6.58 -0.53 11.64
CA LEU A 122 6.90 -0.21 10.24
C LEU A 122 6.55 1.25 9.90
N SER A 123 5.40 1.76 10.39
CA SER A 123 5.01 3.15 10.20
C SER A 123 6.03 4.11 10.83
N THR A 124 6.48 3.84 12.07
CA THR A 124 7.49 4.65 12.75
C THR A 124 8.85 4.61 12.04
N LEU A 125 9.28 3.45 11.55
CA LEU A 125 10.51 3.33 10.74
C LEU A 125 10.42 4.16 9.45
N LEU A 126 9.26 4.12 8.80
CA LEU A 126 8.98 4.87 7.59
C LEU A 126 8.96 6.39 7.86
N GLU A 127 8.29 6.83 8.92
CA GLU A 127 8.27 8.23 9.35
C GLU A 127 9.67 8.76 9.69
N ALA A 128 10.47 7.99 10.42
CA ALA A 128 11.86 8.34 10.71
C ALA A 128 12.67 8.52 9.41
N SER A 129 12.50 7.64 8.42
CA SER A 129 13.17 7.77 7.12
C SER A 129 12.72 8.96 6.28
N ILE A 130 11.51 9.48 6.49
CA ILE A 130 11.02 10.69 5.79
C ILE A 130 11.63 11.95 6.41
N VAL A 131 11.84 11.96 7.73
CA VAL A 131 12.40 13.10 8.48
C VAL A 131 13.92 13.16 8.36
N ASP A 132 14.61 12.03 8.48
CA ASP A 132 16.07 11.93 8.44
C ASP A 132 16.55 11.31 7.11
N GLU A 133 17.20 12.12 6.27
CA GLU A 133 17.70 11.68 4.96
C GLU A 133 18.76 10.57 5.06
N SER A 134 19.48 10.44 6.19
CA SER A 134 20.47 9.36 6.39
C SER A 134 19.81 7.99 6.58
N LEU A 135 18.56 7.99 7.09
CA LEU A 135 17.72 6.81 7.25
C LEU A 135 16.92 6.46 5.99
N PHE A 136 16.97 7.30 4.94
CA PHE A 136 16.31 7.05 3.67
C PHE A 136 17.16 6.17 2.73
N PRO A 137 16.57 5.28 1.90
CA PRO A 137 15.24 4.69 2.09
C PRO A 137 15.24 3.80 3.35
N PRO A 138 14.06 3.48 3.93
CA PRO A 138 13.97 2.60 5.09
C PRO A 138 14.51 1.20 4.77
N ARG A 139 15.40 0.69 5.64
CA ARG A 139 16.13 -0.57 5.45
C ARG A 139 15.89 -1.54 6.61
N CYS A 140 15.86 -2.83 6.30
CA CYS A 140 16.06 -3.90 7.27
C CYS A 140 17.23 -4.78 6.78
N CYS A 141 18.20 -5.09 7.65
CA CYS A 141 19.41 -5.86 7.29
C CYS A 141 20.13 -5.32 6.02
N ASN A 142 20.25 -4.00 5.90
CA ASN A 142 20.76 -3.27 4.73
C ASN A 142 19.98 -3.45 3.41
N GLN A 143 18.87 -4.19 3.40
CA GLN A 143 17.96 -4.31 2.26
C GLN A 143 16.86 -3.25 2.35
N SER A 144 16.58 -2.55 1.24
CA SER A 144 15.48 -1.59 1.15
C SER A 144 14.15 -2.30 1.34
N ILE A 145 13.23 -1.72 2.13
CA ILE A 145 11.90 -2.28 2.34
C ILE A 145 10.98 -1.78 1.22
N PRO A 146 10.45 -2.66 0.33
CA PRO A 146 9.51 -2.25 -0.69
C PRO A 146 8.16 -1.94 -0.04
N LEU A 147 7.68 -0.70 -0.20
CA LEU A 147 6.38 -0.31 0.35
C LEU A 147 5.22 -0.85 -0.49
N ASP A 148 5.44 -1.15 -1.77
CA ASP A 148 4.40 -1.57 -2.71
C ASP A 148 3.64 -2.82 -2.26
N HIS A 149 4.36 -3.79 -1.68
CA HIS A 149 3.79 -5.03 -1.16
C HIS A 149 3.11 -4.82 0.21
N ASN A 150 3.39 -3.68 0.86
CA ASN A 150 2.93 -3.32 2.19
C ASN A 150 1.90 -2.16 2.16
N ARG A 151 1.36 -1.80 0.99
CA ARG A 151 0.44 -0.65 0.85
C ARG A 151 -0.88 -0.82 1.62
N ILE A 152 -1.41 -2.03 1.71
CA ILE A 152 -2.63 -2.35 2.51
C ILE A 152 -2.43 -2.20 4.02
N PHE A 153 -1.18 -1.98 4.44
CA PHE A 153 -0.73 -2.14 5.81
C PHE A 153 -0.34 -0.82 6.46
N LEU A 154 -0.15 0.22 5.64
CA LEU A 154 0.33 1.54 6.01
C LEU A 154 -0.72 2.61 5.65
N ALA A 155 -0.73 3.73 6.38
CA ALA A 155 -1.65 4.81 6.09
C ALA A 155 -1.40 5.41 4.69
N PRO A 156 -2.43 5.66 3.85
CA PRO A 156 -2.24 6.24 2.51
C PRO A 156 -1.50 7.59 2.50
N ASP A 157 -1.74 8.44 3.52
CA ASP A 157 -1.00 9.69 3.73
C ASP A 157 0.51 9.45 3.92
N LEU A 158 0.88 8.48 4.76
CA LEU A 158 2.28 8.15 5.02
C LEU A 158 2.99 7.62 3.77
N ILE A 159 2.30 6.77 3.00
CA ILE A 159 2.76 6.30 1.69
C ILE A 159 2.96 7.49 0.72
N GLY A 160 2.00 8.42 0.67
CA GLY A 160 2.09 9.63 -0.15
C GLY A 160 3.28 10.53 0.23
N ARG A 161 3.48 10.77 1.53
CA ARG A 161 4.64 11.50 2.06
C ARG A 161 5.97 10.82 1.72
N PHE A 162 6.03 9.49 1.78
CA PHE A 162 7.22 8.74 1.37
C PHE A 162 7.56 8.95 -0.10
N TYR A 163 6.60 8.76 -1.02
CA TYR A 163 6.89 8.96 -2.45
C TYR A 163 7.19 10.44 -2.78
N ALA A 164 6.60 11.40 -2.07
CA ALA A 164 6.97 12.81 -2.20
C ALA A 164 8.44 13.04 -1.77
N LYS A 165 8.87 12.50 -0.62
CA LYS A 165 10.28 12.59 -0.16
C LYS A 165 11.23 11.82 -1.08
N LYS A 166 10.79 10.68 -1.65
CA LYS A 166 11.55 9.93 -2.66
C LYS A 166 11.85 10.81 -3.89
N LEU A 167 10.80 11.41 -4.47
CA LEU A 167 10.92 12.30 -5.63
C LEU A 167 11.75 13.56 -5.32
N GLU A 168 11.62 14.11 -4.11
CA GLU A 168 12.50 15.17 -3.63
C GLU A 168 13.96 14.71 -3.71
N LEU A 169 14.30 13.61 -3.03
CA LEU A 169 15.69 13.14 -2.90
C LEU A 169 16.31 12.70 -4.24
N GLU A 170 15.52 12.13 -5.15
CA GLU A 170 15.93 11.75 -6.51
C GLU A 170 16.08 12.98 -7.45
N THR A 171 15.49 14.12 -7.11
CA THR A 171 15.61 15.35 -7.91
C THR A 171 17.00 15.96 -7.77
N LYS A 172 17.71 16.14 -8.89
CA LYS A 172 18.97 16.91 -8.94
C LYS A 172 18.68 18.39 -8.73
N ASN A 173 19.61 19.11 -8.08
CA ASN A 173 19.50 20.55 -7.77
C ASN A 173 18.17 20.88 -7.04
N ARG A 174 17.91 20.16 -5.93
CA ARG A 174 16.70 20.31 -5.11
C ARG A 174 16.49 21.76 -4.70
N THR A 175 15.31 22.28 -5.00
CA THR A 175 14.92 23.66 -4.69
C THR A 175 13.94 23.67 -3.54
N TYR A 176 14.14 24.56 -2.58
CA TYR A 176 13.30 24.71 -1.40
C TYR A 176 12.71 26.13 -1.35
N CYS A 177 11.57 26.29 -0.70
CA CYS A 177 11.00 27.61 -0.48
C CYS A 177 11.95 28.47 0.37
N TYR A 178 12.27 29.69 -0.10
CA TYR A 178 13.15 30.64 0.58
C TYR A 178 12.68 31.06 1.99
N ASP A 179 11.39 30.91 2.27
CA ASP A 179 10.80 31.21 3.56
C ASP A 179 11.28 30.18 4.61
N PRO A 180 12.09 30.58 5.60
CA PRO A 180 12.69 29.65 6.56
C PRO A 180 11.66 28.97 7.47
N THR A 181 10.44 29.53 7.58
CA THR A 181 9.33 28.90 8.32
C THR A 181 8.59 27.85 7.50
N CYS A 182 8.81 27.84 6.17
CA CYS A 182 8.19 26.91 5.23
C CYS A 182 9.18 25.82 4.80
N SER A 183 10.35 26.21 4.29
CA SER A 183 11.47 25.39 3.80
C SER A 183 11.06 24.14 3.00
N THR A 184 9.89 24.16 2.38
CA THR A 184 9.28 23.00 1.74
C THR A 184 9.85 22.87 0.33
N TRP A 185 10.19 21.64 -0.07
CA TRP A 185 10.68 21.34 -1.42
C TRP A 185 9.69 21.84 -2.48
N VAL A 186 10.23 22.42 -3.56
CA VAL A 186 9.47 22.93 -4.69
C VAL A 186 9.71 22.01 -5.89
N PRO A 187 8.70 21.22 -6.31
CA PRO A 187 8.83 20.34 -7.46
C PRO A 187 9.13 21.12 -8.73
N LEU A 188 9.92 20.55 -9.65
CA LEU A 188 10.23 21.17 -10.95
C LEU A 188 8.98 21.48 -11.79
N THR A 189 7.88 20.77 -11.57
CA THR A 189 6.56 21.04 -12.20
C THR A 189 5.90 22.33 -11.71
N SER A 190 6.34 22.85 -10.55
CA SER A 190 5.87 24.12 -9.95
C SER A 190 6.78 25.32 -10.32
N ILE A 191 7.65 25.14 -11.30
CA ILE A 191 8.60 26.15 -11.79
C ILE A 191 8.26 26.52 -13.23
N ASN A 192 7.91 27.78 -13.47
CA ASN A 192 7.72 28.31 -14.81
C ASN A 192 9.09 28.65 -15.42
N LYS A 193 9.54 27.84 -16.39
CA LYS A 193 10.83 28.01 -17.08
C LYS A 193 10.92 29.26 -17.95
N VAL A 194 9.80 29.81 -18.43
CA VAL A 194 9.79 30.99 -19.34
C VAL A 194 10.01 32.29 -18.56
N GLY A 195 9.60 32.33 -17.30
CA GLY A 195 9.79 33.49 -16.41
C GLY A 195 10.72 33.23 -15.23
N SER A 196 11.44 32.10 -15.21
CA SER A 196 12.28 31.65 -14.09
C SER A 196 11.62 31.79 -12.72
N LEU A 197 10.34 31.41 -12.61
CA LEU A 197 9.52 31.68 -11.43
C LEU A 197 9.05 30.38 -10.77
N ALA A 198 9.57 30.10 -9.58
CA ALA A 198 9.12 29.02 -8.71
C ALA A 198 7.93 29.47 -7.85
N THR A 199 6.93 28.59 -7.67
CA THR A 199 5.82 28.81 -6.72
C THR A 199 5.80 27.70 -5.69
N CYS A 200 5.88 28.04 -4.39
CA CYS A 200 5.82 27.05 -3.33
C CYS A 200 4.43 26.41 -3.25
N VAL A 201 4.36 25.09 -3.31
CA VAL A 201 3.11 24.32 -3.21
C VAL A 201 2.40 24.48 -1.86
N ARG A 202 3.14 24.73 -0.77
CA ARG A 202 2.61 24.84 0.59
C ARG A 202 2.14 26.25 0.95
N CYS A 203 3.03 27.26 0.89
CA CYS A 203 2.72 28.62 1.32
C CYS A 203 2.37 29.60 0.17
N ARG A 204 2.39 29.13 -1.09
CA ARG A 204 2.06 29.91 -2.31
C ARG A 204 2.96 31.14 -2.58
N LYS A 205 3.99 31.38 -1.75
CA LYS A 205 5.05 32.36 -2.02
C LYS A 205 5.77 32.01 -3.33
N LYS A 206 6.18 33.04 -4.05
CA LYS A 206 6.85 32.96 -5.36
C LYS A 206 8.26 33.50 -5.23
N ASP A 207 9.19 32.94 -5.99
CA ASP A 207 10.58 33.39 -6.01
C ASP A 207 11.23 33.12 -7.37
N LEU A 208 12.32 33.84 -7.66
CA LEU A 208 13.12 33.60 -8.85
C LEU A 208 13.94 32.32 -8.69
N TYR A 209 14.03 31.55 -9.77
CA TYR A 209 14.68 30.26 -9.82
C TYR A 209 15.78 30.24 -10.88
N ASP A 210 17.01 29.93 -10.47
CA ASP A 210 18.11 29.64 -11.36
C ASP A 210 18.37 28.12 -11.46
N LEU A 211 18.44 27.63 -12.69
CA LEU A 211 18.78 26.24 -13.02
C LEU A 211 20.21 25.86 -12.59
N GLN A 212 21.08 26.85 -12.34
CA GLN A 212 22.46 26.63 -11.88
C GLN A 212 22.61 26.36 -10.37
N GLY A 213 21.51 26.36 -9.60
CA GLY A 213 21.53 25.88 -8.21
C GLY A 213 22.06 26.87 -7.17
N ILE A 214 22.06 28.16 -7.50
CA ILE A 214 22.34 29.25 -6.55
C ILE A 214 21.07 30.10 -6.46
N THR A 215 20.46 30.16 -5.26
CA THR A 215 19.40 31.13 -4.96
C THR A 215 19.98 32.53 -5.04
N ALA A 216 19.58 33.29 -6.06
CA ALA A 216 20.01 34.66 -6.28
C ALA A 216 19.31 35.65 -5.33
N HIS A 217 19.45 35.43 -4.01
CA HIS A 217 19.21 36.48 -3.02
C HIS A 217 20.39 37.45 -3.07
N ARG A 218 20.17 38.57 -3.75
CA ARG A 218 21.06 39.73 -3.81
C ARG A 218 20.87 40.64 -2.61
#